data_AF-A0A182W6I9-F1
#
_entry.id   AF-A0A182W6I9-F1
#
_cell.length_a   1.000
_cell.length_b   1.000
_cell.length_c   1.000
_cell.angle_alpha   90.00
_cell.angle_beta   90.00
_cell.angle_gamma   90.00
#
_symmetry.space_group_name_H-M   'P 1'
#
loop_
_entity.id
_entity.type
_entity.pdbx_description
1 polymer ?
#
loop_
_entity_poly.entity_id
_entity_poly.type
_entity_poly.pdbx_seq_one_letter_code
_entity_poly.pdbx_strand_id
1 'polypeptide(L)'
;MGITTRFHRAASTGNVLLLKEATRWDVNTPDENLLTPVLLAAANGKASALMVLLKRGGDLSKTDRSGSAALHLAAIAGHRECVECLLRAGVNVFEMNTSGRTALDVAKLHREFEVVEVLEQFQSELCTKDPARAEQLKKRAAKRYEKLKQRYGTVIALNLGDSFRALEEHTELEESV
;
A
#
# COMPACT_ATOMS: atom_id res chain seq x y z
N MET A 1 24.27 -14.54 -6.34
CA MET A 1 24.46 -13.14 -5.91
C MET A 1 23.40 -12.33 -6.61
N GLY A 2 22.59 -11.66 -5.80
CA GLY A 2 21.32 -11.17 -6.27
C GLY A 2 21.35 -9.88 -7.05
N ILE A 3 20.50 -9.73 -8.07
CA ILE A 3 20.44 -8.53 -8.90
C ILE A 3 19.59 -7.48 -8.17
N THR A 4 20.05 -6.98 -7.02
CA THR A 4 19.59 -5.65 -6.57
C THR A 4 20.21 -4.63 -7.52
N THR A 5 19.47 -4.36 -8.59
CA THR A 5 19.90 -3.44 -9.64
C THR A 5 20.29 -2.08 -9.07
N ARG A 6 21.26 -1.40 -9.69
CA ARG A 6 21.59 0.01 -9.38
C ARG A 6 20.35 0.90 -9.32
N PHE A 7 19.33 0.59 -10.14
CA PHE A 7 18.04 1.27 -10.16
C PHE A 7 17.24 1.10 -8.85
N HIS A 8 17.08 -0.13 -8.35
CA HIS A 8 16.45 -0.42 -7.05
C HIS A 8 17.16 0.30 -5.90
N ARG A 9 18.49 0.27 -5.90
CA ARG A 9 19.30 0.96 -4.89
C ARG A 9 19.09 2.48 -4.95
N ALA A 10 19.01 3.06 -6.14
CA ALA A 10 18.73 4.49 -6.29
C ALA A 10 17.35 4.88 -5.75
N ALA A 11 16.33 4.04 -5.94
CA ALA A 11 15.02 4.25 -5.35
C ALA A 11 15.05 4.20 -3.82
N SER A 12 15.74 3.20 -3.26
CA SER A 12 15.90 3.03 -1.81
C SER A 12 16.71 4.16 -1.15
N THR A 13 17.78 4.64 -1.80
CA THR A 13 18.61 5.73 -1.26
C THR A 13 18.05 7.12 -1.53
N GLY A 14 17.16 7.27 -2.52
CA GLY A 14 16.61 8.55 -2.92
C GLY A 14 17.44 9.28 -3.98
N ASN A 15 18.29 8.57 -4.74
CA ASN A 15 19.10 9.18 -5.80
C ASN A 15 18.25 9.51 -7.03
N VAL A 16 17.64 10.69 -6.99
CA VAL A 16 16.77 11.23 -8.05
C VAL A 16 17.48 11.37 -9.40
N LEU A 17 18.78 11.72 -9.40
CA LEU A 17 19.53 11.89 -10.64
C LEU A 17 19.62 10.56 -11.40
N LEU A 18 20.04 9.50 -10.72
CA LEU A 18 20.12 8.17 -11.31
C LEU A 18 18.73 7.71 -11.77
N LEU A 19 17.68 7.94 -10.97
CA LEU A 19 16.31 7.57 -11.36
C LEU A 19 15.80 8.31 -12.60
N LYS A 20 16.32 9.52 -12.90
CA LYS A 20 15.99 10.27 -14.12
C LYS A 20 16.82 9.80 -15.31
N GLU A 21 18.13 9.63 -15.12
CA GLU A 21 19.08 9.28 -16.18
C GLU A 21 18.95 7.81 -16.63
N ALA A 22 18.59 6.92 -15.73
CA ALA A 22 18.52 5.48 -15.99
C ALA A 22 17.24 5.09 -16.74
N THR A 23 17.08 5.61 -17.97
CA THR A 23 15.89 5.44 -18.82
C THR A 23 15.70 4.05 -19.39
N ARG A 24 16.75 3.23 -19.39
CA ARG A 24 16.74 1.85 -19.92
C ARG A 24 16.05 0.85 -18.99
N TRP A 25 15.82 1.21 -17.73
CA TRP A 25 15.22 0.32 -16.74
C TRP A 25 13.72 0.54 -16.67
N ASP A 26 12.97 -0.55 -16.66
CA ASP A 26 11.54 -0.49 -16.37
C ASP A 26 11.33 -0.17 -14.88
N VAL A 27 10.49 0.83 -14.62
CA VAL A 27 10.22 1.35 -13.27
C VAL A 27 9.42 0.39 -12.41
N ASN A 28 8.83 -0.64 -13.02
CA ASN A 28 7.99 -1.63 -12.37
C ASN A 28 8.67 -2.98 -12.19
N THR A 29 9.94 -3.12 -12.57
CA THR A 29 10.68 -4.35 -12.32
C THR A 29 10.77 -4.60 -10.82
N PRO A 30 10.36 -5.76 -10.32
CA PRO A 30 10.59 -6.13 -8.93
C PRO A 30 12.07 -6.51 -8.70
N ASP A 31 12.57 -6.28 -7.50
CA ASP A 31 13.78 -6.91 -7.00
C ASP A 31 13.53 -8.36 -6.55
N GLU A 32 14.53 -8.97 -5.92
CA GLU A 32 14.45 -10.37 -5.47
C GLU A 32 13.44 -10.59 -4.33
N ASN A 33 13.11 -9.53 -3.62
CA ASN A 33 12.10 -9.53 -2.56
C ASN A 33 10.70 -9.20 -3.09
N LEU A 34 10.54 -9.16 -4.42
CA LEU A 34 9.33 -8.71 -5.10
C LEU A 34 9.00 -7.22 -4.83
N LEU A 35 10.00 -6.44 -4.42
CA LEU A 35 9.84 -5.01 -4.17
C LEU A 35 10.14 -4.24 -5.45
N THR A 36 9.14 -3.50 -5.94
CA THR A 36 9.37 -2.53 -7.01
C THR A 36 10.10 -1.30 -6.47
N PRO A 37 10.76 -0.53 -7.34
CA PRO A 37 11.36 0.77 -6.98
C PRO A 37 10.42 1.68 -6.20
N VAL A 38 9.13 1.69 -6.53
CA VAL A 38 8.10 2.47 -5.83
C VAL A 38 7.92 1.99 -4.38
N LEU A 39 7.86 0.68 -4.16
CA LEU A 39 7.78 0.10 -2.81
C LEU A 39 9.03 0.43 -1.99
N LEU A 40 10.22 0.33 -2.60
CA LEU A 40 11.49 0.67 -1.95
C LEU A 40 11.57 2.16 -1.57
N ALA A 41 11.14 3.06 -2.45
CA ALA A 41 11.14 4.49 -2.16
C ALA A 41 10.17 4.84 -1.03
N ALA A 42 8.98 4.22 -1.02
CA ALA A 42 7.98 4.41 0.03
C ALA A 42 8.46 3.87 1.39
N ALA A 43 9.02 2.66 1.41
CA ALA A 43 9.52 2.02 2.63
C ALA A 43 10.73 2.74 3.25
N ASN A 44 11.50 3.50 2.47
CA ASN A 44 12.69 4.22 2.93
C ASN A 44 12.49 5.74 3.03
N GLY A 45 11.24 6.22 2.89
CA GLY A 45 10.90 7.63 3.10
C GLY A 45 11.43 8.56 2.02
N LYS A 46 11.67 8.05 0.81
CA LYS A 46 12.27 8.82 -0.29
C LYS A 46 11.19 9.49 -1.13
N ALA A 47 10.49 10.48 -0.56
CA ALA A 47 9.38 11.18 -1.23
C ALA A 47 9.78 11.77 -2.60
N SER A 48 10.99 12.36 -2.69
CA SER A 48 11.52 12.88 -3.96
C SER A 48 11.72 11.81 -5.04
N ALA A 49 12.26 10.64 -4.65
CA ALA A 49 12.41 9.51 -5.57
C ALA A 49 11.05 8.93 -5.94
N LEU A 50 10.13 8.82 -4.99
CA LEU A 50 8.76 8.35 -5.20
C LEU A 50 8.05 9.22 -6.25
N MET A 51 8.11 10.55 -6.12
CA MET A 51 7.54 11.47 -7.12
C MET A 51 8.11 11.26 -8.52
N VAL A 52 9.42 11.02 -8.63
CA VAL A 52 10.08 10.77 -9.92
C VAL A 52 9.61 9.45 -10.51
N LEU A 53 9.55 8.39 -9.70
CA LEU A 53 9.08 7.07 -10.13
C LEU A 53 7.63 7.12 -10.60
N LEU A 54 6.76 7.84 -9.88
CA LEU A 54 5.36 8.04 -10.29
C LEU A 54 5.24 8.80 -11.61
N LYS A 55 6.03 9.86 -11.81
CA LYS A 55 6.10 10.57 -13.10
C LYS A 55 6.56 9.69 -14.26
N ARG A 56 7.32 8.63 -13.98
CA ARG A 56 7.78 7.66 -14.97
C ARG A 56 6.83 6.48 -15.18
N GLY A 57 5.64 6.48 -14.56
CA GLY A 57 4.65 5.39 -14.69
C GLY A 57 4.83 4.26 -13.67
N GLY A 58 5.35 4.56 -12.49
CA GLY A 58 5.43 3.62 -11.38
C GLY A 58 4.03 3.11 -10.97
N ASP A 59 3.86 1.79 -10.96
CA ASP A 59 2.60 1.10 -10.68
C ASP A 59 2.39 0.96 -9.17
N LEU A 60 1.41 1.70 -8.66
CA LEU A 60 0.99 1.70 -7.26
C LEU A 60 0.13 0.49 -6.88
N SER A 61 -0.31 -0.32 -7.86
CA SER A 61 -1.07 -1.54 -7.61
C SER A 61 -0.19 -2.72 -7.20
N LYS A 62 1.13 -2.59 -7.31
CA LYS A 62 2.10 -3.61 -6.88
C LYS A 62 2.20 -3.66 -5.36
N THR A 63 2.46 -4.86 -4.86
CA THR A 63 2.56 -5.15 -3.43
C THR A 63 3.77 -6.03 -3.18
N ASP A 64 4.28 -5.99 -1.95
CA ASP A 64 5.32 -6.91 -1.50
C ASP A 64 4.75 -8.33 -1.23
N ARG A 65 5.58 -9.20 -0.65
CA ARG A 65 5.21 -10.58 -0.28
C ARG A 65 4.09 -10.67 0.76
N SER A 66 3.87 -9.63 1.56
CA SER A 66 2.80 -9.55 2.55
C SER A 66 1.53 -8.88 1.99
N GLY A 67 1.47 -8.66 0.68
CA GLY A 67 0.40 -7.89 0.05
C GLY A 67 0.38 -6.43 0.46
N SER A 68 1.45 -5.93 1.09
CA SER A 68 1.56 -4.53 1.49
C SER A 68 1.88 -3.67 0.27
N ALA A 69 0.97 -2.75 -0.05
CA ALA A 69 1.17 -1.71 -1.06
C ALA A 69 2.09 -0.59 -0.54
N ALA A 70 2.51 0.32 -1.43
CA ALA A 70 3.39 1.44 -1.07
C ALA A 70 2.88 2.26 0.12
N LEU A 71 1.57 2.48 0.22
CA LEU A 71 0.96 3.24 1.33
C LEU A 71 1.14 2.53 2.68
N HIS A 72 1.01 1.19 2.72
CA HIS A 72 1.25 0.41 3.93
C HIS A 72 2.71 0.52 4.37
N LEU A 73 3.65 0.40 3.44
CA LEU A 73 5.08 0.48 3.75
C LEU A 73 5.50 1.86 4.27
N ALA A 74 5.01 2.93 3.64
CA ALA A 74 5.23 4.28 4.11
C ALA A 74 4.61 4.52 5.50
N ALA A 75 3.44 3.91 5.76
CA ALA A 75 2.74 4.04 7.02
C ALA A 75 3.38 3.26 8.17
N ILE A 76 3.87 2.04 7.91
CA ILE A 76 4.64 1.23 8.87
C ILE A 76 5.92 1.94 9.28
N ALA A 77 6.57 2.63 8.34
CA ALA A 77 7.84 3.32 8.57
C ALA A 77 7.71 4.78 9.01
N GLY A 78 6.48 5.28 9.24
CA GLY A 78 6.25 6.65 9.74
C GLY A 78 6.56 7.77 8.74
N HIS A 79 6.62 7.48 7.44
CA HIS A 79 7.07 8.43 6.43
C HIS A 79 5.94 9.33 5.92
N ARG A 80 5.58 10.35 6.70
CA ARG A 80 4.49 11.31 6.40
C ARG A 80 4.54 11.89 4.98
N GLU A 81 5.69 12.38 4.54
CA GLU A 81 5.82 12.98 3.19
C GLU A 81 5.53 11.98 2.07
N CYS A 82 5.95 10.72 2.24
CA CYS A 82 5.62 9.66 1.30
C CYS A 82 4.13 9.34 1.32
N VAL A 83 3.51 9.28 2.50
CA VAL A 83 2.06 9.08 2.65
C VAL A 83 1.30 10.16 1.89
N GLU A 84 1.60 11.44 2.12
CA GLU A 84 0.95 12.54 1.40
C GLU A 84 1.12 12.45 -0.12
N CYS A 85 2.33 12.11 -0.58
CA CYS A 85 2.60 11.93 -2.01
C CYS A 85 1.73 10.81 -2.61
N LEU A 86 1.57 9.69 -1.90
CA LEU A 86 0.75 8.56 -2.33
C LEU A 86 -0.74 8.90 -2.33
N LEU A 87 -1.22 9.61 -1.31
CA LEU A 87 -2.60 10.08 -1.23
C LEU A 87 -2.93 11.01 -2.41
N ARG A 88 -2.04 11.95 -2.72
CA ARG A 88 -2.17 12.83 -3.91
C ARG A 88 -2.12 12.07 -5.23
N ALA A 89 -1.43 10.92 -5.27
CA ALA A 89 -1.40 10.03 -6.44
C ALA A 89 -2.70 9.22 -6.62
N GLY A 90 -3.67 9.35 -5.71
CA GLY A 90 -4.99 8.72 -5.85
C GLY A 90 -5.02 7.24 -5.48
N VAL A 91 -4.10 6.78 -4.63
CA VAL A 91 -4.18 5.42 -4.07
C VAL A 91 -5.47 5.25 -3.27
N ASN A 92 -6.00 4.03 -3.27
CA ASN A 92 -7.13 3.69 -2.43
C ASN A 92 -6.64 3.50 -0.97
N VAL A 93 -7.09 4.38 -0.07
CA VAL A 93 -6.69 4.41 1.34
C VAL A 93 -7.25 3.25 2.17
N PHE A 94 -8.29 2.58 1.66
CA PHE A 94 -8.95 1.46 2.32
C PHE A 94 -8.41 0.10 1.86
N GLU A 95 -7.40 0.08 0.99
CA GLU A 95 -6.77 -1.18 0.58
C GLU A 95 -6.20 -1.93 1.77
N MET A 96 -6.41 -3.25 1.78
CA MET A 96 -5.94 -4.13 2.85
C MET A 96 -4.79 -5.00 2.36
N ASN A 97 -3.81 -5.23 3.22
CA ASN A 97 -2.76 -6.22 3.01
C ASN A 97 -3.24 -7.66 3.30
N THR A 98 -2.37 -8.68 3.21
CA THR A 98 -2.78 -10.08 3.44
C THR A 98 -3.29 -10.33 4.86
N SER A 99 -2.93 -9.48 5.82
CA SER A 99 -3.42 -9.55 7.20
C SER A 99 -4.78 -8.86 7.40
N GLY A 100 -5.42 -8.36 6.34
CA GLY A 100 -6.69 -7.62 6.46
C GLY A 100 -6.53 -6.24 7.09
N ARG A 101 -5.33 -5.66 7.08
CA ARG A 101 -5.04 -4.35 7.68
C ARG A 101 -4.89 -3.29 6.62
N THR A 102 -5.50 -2.13 6.84
CA THR A 102 -5.31 -0.93 6.03
C THR A 102 -4.02 -0.20 6.40
N ALA A 103 -3.64 0.82 5.60
CA ALA A 103 -2.53 1.70 5.92
C ALA A 103 -2.70 2.42 7.27
N LEU A 104 -3.94 2.78 7.63
CA LEU A 104 -4.23 3.41 8.93
C LEU A 104 -4.03 2.43 10.09
N ASP A 105 -4.48 1.18 9.92
CA ASP A 105 -4.34 0.15 10.96
C ASP A 105 -2.88 -0.14 11.25
N VAL A 106 -2.05 -0.27 10.21
CA VAL A 106 -0.61 -0.49 10.40
C VAL A 106 0.08 0.74 11.02
N ALA A 107 -0.30 1.96 10.66
CA ALA A 107 0.22 3.17 11.32
C ALA A 107 -0.10 3.18 12.82
N LYS A 108 -1.34 2.82 13.19
CA LYS A 108 -1.77 2.73 14.60
C LYS A 108 -1.01 1.65 15.36
N LEU A 109 -0.84 0.47 14.77
CA LEU A 109 -0.09 -0.63 15.38
C LEU A 109 1.37 -0.27 15.65
N HIS A 110 2.00 0.47 14.73
CA HIS A 110 3.38 0.92 14.84
C HIS A 110 3.54 2.24 15.62
N ARG A 111 2.43 2.85 16.07
CA ARG A 111 2.40 4.11 16.85
C ARG A 111 2.99 5.31 16.09
N GLU A 112 2.79 5.34 14.79
CA GLU A 112 3.24 6.42 13.91
C GLU A 112 2.25 7.59 13.90
N PHE A 113 2.22 8.36 14.99
CA PHE A 113 1.18 9.37 15.27
C PHE A 113 0.99 10.40 14.15
N GLU A 114 2.08 10.93 13.58
CA GLU A 114 1.98 11.92 12.48
C GLU A 114 1.31 11.33 11.23
N VAL A 115 1.56 10.06 10.93
CA VAL A 115 0.93 9.39 9.79
C VAL A 115 -0.53 9.06 10.08
N VAL A 116 -0.83 8.63 11.31
CA VAL A 116 -2.21 8.36 11.75
C VAL A 116 -3.06 9.61 11.57
N GLU A 117 -2.58 10.76 12.04
CA GLU A 117 -3.29 12.04 11.91
C GLU A 117 -3.59 12.38 10.44
N VAL A 118 -2.60 12.30 9.56
CA VAL A 118 -2.78 12.58 8.13
C VAL A 118 -3.76 11.62 7.47
N LEU A 119 -3.71 10.33 7.79
CA LEU A 119 -4.62 9.33 7.22
C LEU A 119 -6.05 9.50 7.74
N GLU A 120 -6.25 9.78 9.03
CA GLU A 120 -7.58 10.05 9.61
C GLU A 120 -8.19 11.33 9.06
N GLN A 121 -7.39 12.40 8.94
CA GLN A 121 -7.82 13.63 8.30
C GLN A 121 -8.24 13.38 6.85
N PHE A 122 -7.43 12.67 6.06
CA PHE A 122 -7.76 12.37 4.67
C PHE A 122 -9.03 11.51 4.54
N GLN A 123 -9.21 10.50 5.40
CA GLN A 123 -10.40 9.66 5.39
C GLN A 123 -11.66 10.44 5.79
N SER A 124 -11.60 11.27 6.83
CA SER A 124 -12.74 12.10 7.26
C SER A 124 -13.11 13.15 6.22
N GLU A 125 -12.13 13.79 5.57
CA GLU A 125 -12.36 14.69 4.45
C GLU A 125 -12.99 13.97 3.25
N LEU A 126 -12.55 12.74 2.93
CA LEU A 126 -13.11 11.96 1.84
C LEU A 126 -14.57 11.57 2.11
N CYS A 127 -14.88 11.13 3.33
CA CYS A 127 -16.24 10.77 3.73
C CYS A 127 -17.18 11.98 3.76
N THR A 128 -16.71 13.16 4.15
CA THR A 128 -17.52 14.38 4.19
C THR A 128 -17.75 14.98 2.80
N LYS A 129 -16.72 14.98 1.94
CA LYS A 129 -16.81 15.54 0.58
C LYS A 129 -17.61 14.63 -0.36
N ASP A 130 -17.31 13.32 -0.36
CA ASP A 130 -17.87 12.35 -1.31
C ASP A 130 -18.13 10.99 -0.64
N PRO A 131 -19.21 10.83 0.16
CA PRO A 131 -19.50 9.57 0.84
C PRO A 131 -19.70 8.38 -0.13
N ALA A 132 -20.30 8.63 -1.30
CA ALA A 132 -20.48 7.62 -2.33
C ALA A 132 -19.14 7.10 -2.89
N ARG A 133 -18.14 8.00 -3.00
CA ARG A 133 -16.80 7.64 -3.44
C ARG A 133 -16.07 6.83 -2.38
N ALA A 134 -16.18 7.22 -1.11
CA ALA A 134 -15.61 6.46 0.00
C ALA A 134 -16.16 5.02 0.01
N GLU A 135 -17.48 4.88 -0.15
CA GLU A 135 -18.13 3.57 -0.22
C GLU A 135 -17.67 2.74 -1.43
N GLN A 136 -17.56 3.37 -2.61
CA GLN A 136 -17.03 2.69 -3.79
C GLN A 136 -15.58 2.20 -3.58
N LEU A 137 -14.74 2.99 -2.91
CA LEU A 137 -13.36 2.64 -2.61
C LEU A 137 -13.27 1.48 -1.61
N LYS A 138 -14.14 1.45 -0.59
CA LYS A 138 -14.28 0.32 0.33
C LYS A 138 -14.67 -0.96 -0.41
N LYS A 139 -15.70 -0.92 -1.27
CA LYS A 139 -16.11 -2.08 -2.08
C LYS A 139 -14.99 -2.59 -3.01
N ARG A 140 -14.23 -1.67 -3.62
CA ARG A 140 -13.06 -2.02 -4.45
C ARG A 140 -11.96 -2.69 -3.63
N ALA A 141 -11.66 -2.15 -2.45
CA ALA A 141 -10.69 -2.72 -1.53
C ALA A 141 -11.10 -4.13 -1.06
N ALA A 142 -12.36 -4.33 -0.68
CA ALA A 142 -12.90 -5.63 -0.28
C ALA A 142 -12.75 -6.66 -1.42
N LYS A 143 -13.16 -6.31 -2.65
CA LYS A 143 -12.98 -7.19 -3.81
C LYS A 143 -11.52 -7.53 -4.09
N ARG A 144 -10.62 -6.57 -3.89
CA ARG A 144 -9.17 -6.78 -4.06
C ARG A 144 -8.60 -7.68 -2.97
N TYR A 145 -9.04 -7.50 -1.72
CA TYR A 145 -8.68 -8.36 -0.60
C TYR A 145 -9.18 -9.79 -0.82
N GLU A 146 -10.39 -10.00 -1.33
CA GLU A 146 -10.86 -11.35 -1.68
C GLU A 146 -10.00 -12.03 -2.75
N LYS A 147 -9.59 -11.29 -3.79
CA LYS A 147 -8.63 -11.81 -4.78
C LYS A 147 -7.27 -12.14 -4.17
N LEU A 148 -6.82 -11.31 -3.22
CA LEU A 148 -5.59 -11.54 -2.47
C LEU A 148 -5.72 -12.81 -1.62
N LYS A 149 -6.84 -12.97 -0.91
CA LYS A 149 -7.17 -14.17 -0.12
C LYS A 149 -7.23 -15.42 -0.99
N GLN A 150 -7.82 -15.37 -2.18
CA GLN A 150 -7.80 -16.50 -3.12
C GLN A 150 -6.38 -16.86 -3.58
N ARG A 151 -5.53 -15.85 -3.82
CA ARG A 151 -4.15 -16.04 -4.28
C ARG A 151 -3.21 -16.55 -3.19
N TYR A 152 -3.43 -16.15 -1.93
CA TYR A 152 -2.60 -16.51 -0.77
C TYR A 152 -3.32 -17.46 0.21
N GLY A 153 -4.47 -18.02 -0.17
CA GLY A 153 -5.43 -18.67 0.72
C GLY A 153 -4.91 -19.93 1.41
N THR A 154 -4.01 -20.67 0.78
CA THR A 154 -3.31 -21.81 1.43
C THR A 154 -2.37 -21.37 2.55
N VAL A 155 -1.83 -20.15 2.48
CA VAL A 155 -0.94 -19.58 3.52
C VAL A 155 -1.74 -18.87 4.61
N ILE A 156 -2.88 -18.26 4.26
CA ILE A 156 -3.76 -17.57 5.23
C ILE A 156 -4.59 -18.58 6.04
N ALA A 157 -5.10 -19.66 5.44
CA ALA A 157 -5.85 -20.71 6.14
C ALA A 157 -5.01 -21.46 7.19
N LEU A 158 -3.69 -21.50 7.04
CA LEU A 158 -2.78 -22.08 8.04
C LEU A 158 -2.49 -21.15 9.22
N ASN A 159 -2.77 -19.84 9.11
CA ASN A 159 -2.47 -18.84 10.14
C ASN A 159 -3.72 -18.25 10.83
N LEU A 160 -4.91 -18.35 10.22
CA LEU A 160 -6.16 -17.91 10.82
C LEU A 160 -7.13 -19.10 10.94
N GLY A 161 -6.94 -19.95 11.95
CA GLY A 161 -8.01 -20.84 12.41
C GLY A 161 -9.21 -20.03 12.95
N ASP A 162 -10.41 -20.63 12.94
CA ASP A 162 -11.75 -20.30 13.49
C ASP A 162 -12.26 -18.83 13.54
N SER A 163 -11.38 -17.85 13.69
CA SER A 163 -11.62 -16.40 13.69
C SER A 163 -12.28 -15.85 12.42
N PHE A 164 -12.27 -16.58 11.30
CA PHE A 164 -12.93 -16.16 10.06
C PHE A 164 -14.45 -16.35 10.09
N ARG A 165 -14.95 -17.31 10.89
CA ARG A 165 -16.40 -17.61 10.97
C ARG A 165 -17.21 -16.44 11.54
N ALA A 166 -16.59 -15.65 12.41
CA ALA A 166 -17.20 -14.47 13.02
C ALA A 166 -17.31 -13.27 12.07
N LEU A 167 -16.49 -13.19 11.02
CA LEU A 167 -16.53 -12.07 10.05
C LEU A 167 -17.57 -12.29 8.95
N GLU A 168 -17.83 -13.54 8.56
CA GLU A 168 -18.91 -13.89 7.62
C GLU A 168 -20.30 -13.61 8.21
N GLU A 169 -20.50 -13.87 9.51
CA GLU A 169 -21.75 -13.55 10.22
C GLU A 169 -22.05 -12.04 10.27
N HIS A 170 -21.03 -11.18 10.27
CA HIS A 170 -21.23 -9.73 10.26
C HIS A 170 -21.53 -9.17 8.86
N THR A 171 -21.02 -9.80 7.79
CA THR A 171 -21.32 -9.39 6.41
C THR A 171 -22.72 -9.80 5.95
N GLU A 172 -23.28 -10.90 6.47
CA GLU A 172 -24.64 -11.34 6.10
C GLU A 172 -25.74 -10.48 6.75
N LEU A 173 -25.46 -9.86 7.90
CA LEU A 173 -26.42 -9.00 8.59
C LEU A 173 -26.61 -7.64 7.90
N GLU A 174 -25.59 -7.10 7.23
CA GLU A 174 -25.69 -5.82 6.51
C GLU A 174 -26.38 -5.92 5.15
N GLU A 175 -26.58 -7.13 4.59
CA GLU A 175 -27.35 -7.36 3.36
C GLU A 175 -28.84 -7.68 3.63
N SER A 176 -29.26 -7.68 4.90
CA SER A 176 -30.61 -8.09 5.33
C SER A 176 -31.52 -6.97 5.86
N VAL A 177 -31.19 -5.69 5.60
CA VAL A 177 -32.03 -4.53 5.94
C VAL A 177 -32.23 -3.59 4.76
#